data_AF-A0A537Q6D7-F1
#
_entry.id   AF-A0A537Q6D7-F1
#
_cell.length_a   1.000
_cell.length_b   1.000
_cell.length_c   1.000
_cell.angle_alpha   90.00
_cell.angle_beta   90.00
_cell.angle_gamma   90.00
#
_symmetry.space_group_name_H-M   'P 1'
#
loop_
_entity.id
_entity.type
_entity.pdbx_description
1 polymer ?
#
loop_
_entity_poly.entity_id
_entity_poly.type
_entity_poly.pdbx_seq_one_letter_code
_entity_poly.pdbx_strand_id
1 'polypeptide(L)'
;MAFFKRELSPIERFESALRDKQAVRQKMAERLSTAETLLVEQRTAAERLAVAGASNAQLDRAEAKLRTVEERAKMLRAELVEFDEQIVSTERALADAKAQRDRDMAADEIEGLAAAIEQAAPGFGAGAAALVDAVTKSTASIPEATRFSASVDALRREVLAAADLICWELRSAAVRTRAGNANLVLAPPTPEHVPLPEIERQLVYTLNPLLWREGSEVRRVPAFAMVALPKMLLPVALRHQHVDYLNARRVQTLIHVHGSGGFDGDLPADAPQLVDLDALTAEEREKKESAQADVA
;
A
#
# COMPACT_ATOMS: atom_id res chain seq x y z
N MET A 1 -17.04 -26.44 35.78
CA MET A 1 -16.49 -26.21 34.43
C MET A 1 -17.35 -25.16 33.74
N ALA A 2 -16.89 -23.91 33.68
CA ALA A 2 -17.61 -22.85 32.98
C ALA A 2 -17.43 -23.05 31.47
N PHE A 3 -18.52 -23.35 30.77
CA PHE A 3 -18.54 -23.36 29.31
C PHE A 3 -18.32 -21.92 28.82
N PHE A 4 -17.10 -21.59 28.43
CA PHE A 4 -16.82 -20.40 27.62
C PHE A 4 -17.51 -20.60 26.26
N LYS A 5 -18.73 -20.09 26.11
CA LYS A 5 -19.37 -19.98 24.81
C LYS A 5 -18.60 -18.92 24.03
N ARG A 6 -17.88 -19.35 22.98
CA ARG A 6 -17.27 -18.44 22.01
C ARG A 6 -18.37 -17.53 21.45
N GLU A 7 -18.27 -16.23 21.74
CA GLU A 7 -19.17 -15.27 21.13
C GLU A 7 -18.83 -15.18 19.64
N LEU A 8 -19.79 -15.58 18.80
CA LEU A 8 -19.66 -15.46 17.36
C LEU A 8 -19.64 -13.98 16.99
N SER A 9 -18.77 -13.61 16.05
CA SER A 9 -18.77 -12.30 15.42
C SER A 9 -20.08 -12.07 14.65
N PRO A 10 -20.49 -10.80 14.40
CA PRO A 10 -21.69 -10.51 13.62
C PRO A 10 -21.73 -11.23 12.26
N ILE A 11 -20.59 -11.31 11.57
CA ILE A 11 -20.46 -12.01 10.28
C ILE A 11 -20.73 -13.51 10.46
N GLU A 12 -20.08 -14.16 11.44
CA GLU A 12 -20.27 -15.60 11.70
C GLU A 12 -21.74 -15.92 12.06
N ARG A 13 -22.43 -15.02 12.78
CA ARG A 13 -23.87 -15.17 13.10
C ARG A 13 -24.76 -15.10 11.86
N PHE A 14 -24.50 -14.14 10.97
CA PHE A 14 -25.24 -14.04 9.72
C PHE A 14 -24.95 -15.21 8.78
N GLU A 15 -23.71 -15.69 8.72
CA GLU A 15 -23.33 -16.86 7.91
C GLU A 15 -23.94 -18.16 8.46
N SER A 16 -24.06 -18.34 9.78
CA SER A 16 -24.82 -19.46 10.34
C SER A 16 -26.30 -19.35 10.03
N ALA A 17 -26.91 -18.18 10.24
CA ALA A 17 -28.33 -17.96 9.99
C ALA A 17 -28.70 -18.16 8.51
N LEU A 18 -27.84 -17.72 7.58
CA LEU A 18 -28.02 -17.91 6.14
C LEU A 18 -28.01 -19.39 5.78
N ARG A 19 -27.03 -20.15 6.30
CA ARG A 19 -26.94 -21.61 6.08
C ARG A 19 -28.18 -22.33 6.60
N ASP A 20 -28.63 -21.98 7.80
CA ASP A 20 -29.83 -22.59 8.40
C ASP A 20 -31.08 -22.29 7.55
N LYS A 21 -31.26 -21.04 7.12
CA LYS A 21 -32.38 -20.64 6.24
C LYS A 21 -32.35 -21.35 4.89
N GLN A 22 -31.18 -21.44 4.26
CA GLN A 22 -31.00 -22.18 3.00
C GLN A 22 -31.34 -23.66 3.16
N ALA A 23 -30.95 -24.28 4.28
CA ALA A 23 -31.30 -25.67 4.58
C ALA A 23 -32.81 -25.87 4.78
N VAL A 24 -33.50 -24.94 5.45
CA VAL A 24 -34.96 -25.00 5.59
C VAL A 24 -35.65 -24.80 4.24
N ARG A 25 -35.21 -23.82 3.46
CA ARG A 25 -35.73 -23.54 2.10
C ARG A 25 -35.59 -24.77 1.20
N GLN A 26 -34.45 -25.47 1.24
CA GLN A 26 -34.23 -26.69 0.47
C GLN A 26 -35.23 -27.80 0.86
N LYS A 27 -35.42 -28.05 2.17
CA LYS A 27 -36.42 -29.02 2.65
C LYS A 27 -37.84 -28.65 2.23
N MET A 28 -38.19 -27.37 2.21
CA MET A 28 -39.50 -26.91 1.76
C MET A 28 -39.67 -27.09 0.25
N ALA A 29 -38.63 -26.86 -0.55
CA ALA A 29 -38.64 -27.09 -1.99
C ALA A 29 -38.87 -28.58 -2.32
N GLU A 30 -38.24 -29.49 -1.58
CA GLU A 30 -38.47 -30.94 -1.70
C GLU A 30 -39.93 -31.32 -1.36
N ARG A 31 -40.48 -30.73 -0.30
CA ARG A 31 -41.90 -30.92 0.08
C ARG A 31 -42.86 -30.36 -0.97
N LEU A 32 -42.55 -29.22 -1.57
CA LEU A 32 -43.35 -28.63 -2.65
C LEU A 32 -43.31 -29.53 -3.88
N SER A 33 -42.12 -30.00 -4.29
CA SER A 33 -41.98 -30.93 -5.43
C SER A 33 -42.81 -32.19 -5.24
N THR A 34 -42.82 -32.76 -4.04
CA THR A 34 -43.69 -33.91 -3.71
C THR A 34 -45.18 -33.57 -3.84
N ALA A 35 -45.60 -32.39 -3.33
CA ALA A 35 -46.99 -31.95 -3.43
C ALA A 35 -47.42 -31.65 -4.87
N GLU A 36 -46.53 -31.13 -5.70
CA GLU A 36 -46.79 -30.86 -7.12
C GLU A 36 -46.92 -32.15 -7.93
N THR A 37 -46.09 -33.16 -7.67
CA THR A 37 -46.25 -34.49 -8.28
C THR A 37 -47.60 -35.09 -7.90
N LEU A 38 -47.99 -35.04 -6.62
CA LEU A 38 -49.30 -35.51 -6.16
C LEU A 38 -50.46 -34.73 -6.80
N LEU A 39 -50.31 -33.41 -7.01
CA LEU A 39 -51.31 -32.59 -7.68
C LEU A 39 -51.56 -33.09 -9.11
N VAL A 40 -50.48 -33.35 -9.86
CA VAL A 40 -50.55 -33.87 -11.24
C VAL A 40 -51.20 -35.26 -11.24
N GLU A 41 -50.82 -36.14 -10.31
CA GLU A 41 -51.44 -37.46 -10.17
C GLU A 41 -52.94 -37.38 -9.88
N GLN A 42 -53.37 -36.54 -8.94
CA GLN A 42 -54.80 -36.37 -8.63
C GLN A 42 -55.57 -35.75 -9.80
N ARG A 43 -54.96 -34.80 -10.53
CA ARG A 43 -55.58 -34.20 -11.72
C ARG A 43 -55.80 -35.24 -12.82
N THR A 44 -54.78 -36.07 -13.11
CA THR A 44 -54.91 -37.14 -14.11
C THR A 44 -55.90 -38.22 -13.68
N ALA A 45 -55.98 -38.55 -12.38
CA ALA A 45 -56.97 -39.48 -11.85
C ALA A 45 -58.41 -38.94 -11.96
N ALA A 46 -58.62 -37.66 -11.63
CA ALA A 46 -59.91 -37.00 -11.78
C ALA A 46 -60.36 -36.92 -13.25
N GLU A 47 -59.44 -36.60 -14.16
CA GLU A 47 -59.69 -36.57 -15.61
C GLU A 47 -60.10 -37.95 -16.14
N ARG A 48 -59.40 -39.02 -15.74
CA ARG A 48 -59.78 -40.39 -16.11
C ARG A 48 -61.16 -40.78 -15.61
N LEU A 49 -61.53 -40.39 -14.39
CA LEU A 49 -62.87 -40.64 -13.84
C LEU A 49 -63.95 -39.89 -14.64
N ALA A 50 -63.68 -38.65 -15.04
CA ALA A 50 -64.58 -37.87 -15.86
C ALA A 50 -64.78 -38.50 -17.25
N VAL A 51 -63.68 -38.91 -17.91
CA VAL A 51 -63.73 -39.57 -19.23
C VAL A 51 -64.46 -40.92 -19.17
N ALA A 52 -64.32 -41.67 -18.07
CA ALA A 52 -65.00 -42.94 -17.87
C ALA A 52 -66.49 -42.81 -17.49
N GLY A 53 -67.03 -41.59 -17.38
CA GLY A 53 -68.43 -41.36 -17.01
C GLY A 53 -68.75 -41.73 -15.56
N ALA A 54 -67.81 -41.52 -14.64
CA ALA A 54 -68.01 -41.80 -13.23
C ALA A 54 -69.22 -41.03 -12.65
N SER A 55 -69.82 -41.57 -11.58
CA SER A 55 -70.95 -40.92 -10.91
C SER A 55 -70.56 -39.57 -10.30
N ASN A 56 -71.52 -38.65 -10.16
CA ASN A 56 -71.28 -37.34 -9.53
C ASN A 56 -70.60 -37.46 -8.15
N ALA A 57 -71.01 -38.42 -7.32
CA ALA A 57 -70.40 -38.64 -6.02
C ALA A 57 -68.92 -39.08 -6.08
N GLN A 58 -68.48 -39.72 -7.17
CA GLN A 58 -67.07 -40.08 -7.39
C GLN A 58 -66.27 -38.87 -7.89
N LEU A 59 -66.86 -38.05 -8.75
CA LEU A 59 -66.26 -36.80 -9.22
C LEU A 59 -66.10 -35.79 -8.08
N ASP A 60 -67.11 -35.60 -7.24
CA ASP A 60 -67.06 -34.71 -6.07
C ASP A 60 -65.93 -35.11 -5.10
N ARG A 61 -65.74 -36.41 -4.88
CA ARG A 61 -64.65 -36.92 -4.03
C ARG A 61 -63.27 -36.70 -4.66
N ALA A 62 -63.14 -36.86 -5.97
CA ALA A 62 -61.90 -36.61 -6.68
C ALA A 62 -61.55 -35.12 -6.69
N GLU A 63 -62.55 -34.25 -6.89
CA GLU A 63 -62.40 -32.80 -6.83
C GLU A 63 -62.01 -32.33 -5.42
N ALA A 64 -62.65 -32.85 -4.37
CA ALA A 64 -62.28 -32.52 -2.99
C ALA A 64 -60.82 -32.87 -2.69
N LYS A 65 -60.36 -34.06 -3.13
CA LYS A 65 -58.94 -34.45 -3.00
C LYS A 65 -58.02 -33.52 -3.77
N LEU A 66 -58.36 -33.18 -5.02
CA LEU A 66 -57.57 -32.26 -5.85
C LEU A 66 -57.43 -30.89 -5.17
N ARG A 67 -58.53 -30.31 -4.68
CA ARG A 67 -58.53 -29.02 -3.96
C ARG A 67 -57.62 -29.05 -2.73
N THR A 68 -57.67 -30.10 -1.91
CA THR A 68 -56.80 -30.20 -0.72
C THR A 68 -55.31 -30.24 -1.06
N VAL A 69 -54.93 -30.92 -2.14
CA VAL A 69 -53.52 -30.98 -2.59
C VAL A 69 -53.11 -29.65 -3.21
N GLU A 70 -54.01 -29.00 -3.94
CA GLU A 70 -53.79 -27.67 -4.53
C GLU A 70 -53.58 -26.60 -3.47
N GLU A 71 -54.42 -26.56 -2.44
CA GLU A 71 -54.27 -25.64 -1.30
C GLU A 71 -52.95 -25.85 -0.57
N ARG A 72 -52.55 -27.11 -0.37
CA ARG A 72 -51.25 -27.44 0.24
C ARG A 72 -50.08 -27.00 -0.62
N ALA A 73 -50.13 -27.22 -1.94
CA ALA A 73 -49.08 -26.75 -2.85
C ALA A 73 -49.02 -25.20 -2.88
N LYS A 74 -50.18 -24.53 -2.86
CA LYS A 74 -50.27 -23.08 -2.78
C LYS A 74 -49.66 -22.53 -1.49
N MET A 75 -49.95 -23.14 -0.34
CA MET A 75 -49.34 -22.79 0.96
C MET A 75 -47.81 -22.93 0.90
N LEU A 76 -47.30 -24.08 0.43
CA LEU A 76 -45.86 -24.32 0.34
C LEU A 76 -45.15 -23.34 -0.60
N ARG A 77 -45.79 -22.94 -1.71
CA ARG A 77 -45.26 -21.88 -2.60
C ARG A 77 -45.16 -20.54 -1.88
N ALA A 78 -46.19 -20.16 -1.11
CA ALA A 78 -46.17 -18.92 -0.35
C ALA A 78 -45.05 -18.93 0.72
N GLU A 79 -44.93 -20.01 1.49
CA GLU A 79 -43.85 -20.17 2.48
C GLU A 79 -42.46 -20.10 1.86
N LEU A 80 -42.26 -20.68 0.66
CA LEU A 80 -40.98 -20.59 -0.04
C LEU A 80 -40.61 -19.17 -0.45
N VAL A 81 -41.58 -18.38 -0.92
CA VAL A 81 -41.36 -16.97 -1.25
C VAL A 81 -40.93 -16.19 -0.01
N GLU A 82 -41.58 -16.42 1.14
CA GLU A 82 -41.20 -15.78 2.40
C GLU A 82 -39.76 -16.17 2.83
N PHE A 83 -39.37 -17.43 2.67
CA PHE A 83 -38.00 -17.86 2.97
C PHE A 83 -36.97 -17.27 2.01
N ASP A 84 -37.28 -17.18 0.72
CA ASP A 84 -36.41 -16.56 -0.28
C ASP A 84 -36.21 -15.05 0.06
N GLU A 85 -37.27 -14.34 0.47
CA GLU A 85 -37.16 -12.95 0.96
C GLU A 85 -36.31 -12.84 2.23
N GLN A 86 -36.48 -13.75 3.19
CA GLN A 86 -35.68 -13.81 4.41
C GLN A 86 -34.19 -14.10 4.13
N ILE A 87 -33.89 -14.92 3.12
CA ILE A 87 -32.53 -15.21 2.67
C ILE A 87 -31.91 -13.93 2.09
N VAL A 88 -32.58 -13.28 1.14
CA VAL A 88 -32.09 -12.02 0.52
C VAL A 88 -31.84 -10.94 1.58
N SER A 89 -32.75 -10.79 2.54
CA SER A 89 -32.57 -9.85 3.66
C SER A 89 -31.34 -10.18 4.51
N THR A 90 -31.07 -11.47 4.76
CA THR A 90 -29.92 -11.91 5.56
C THR A 90 -28.60 -11.78 4.79
N GLU A 91 -28.62 -12.04 3.48
CA GLU A 91 -27.47 -11.82 2.60
C GLU A 91 -27.09 -10.34 2.53
N ARG A 92 -28.08 -9.44 2.43
CA ARG A 92 -27.84 -8.00 2.50
C ARG A 92 -27.22 -7.61 3.84
N ALA A 93 -27.78 -8.06 4.96
CA ALA A 93 -27.21 -7.79 6.28
C ALA A 93 -25.78 -8.34 6.45
N LEU A 94 -25.48 -9.50 5.85
CA LEU A 94 -24.13 -10.06 5.82
C LEU A 94 -23.16 -9.19 5.00
N ALA A 95 -23.60 -8.72 3.83
CA ALA A 95 -22.79 -7.83 2.99
C ALA A 95 -22.51 -6.50 3.72
N ASP A 96 -23.51 -5.93 4.37
CA ASP A 96 -23.37 -4.70 5.15
C ASP A 96 -22.41 -4.88 6.33
N ALA A 97 -22.50 -6.02 7.04
CA ALA A 97 -21.60 -6.35 8.14
C ALA A 97 -20.14 -6.54 7.67
N LYS A 98 -19.94 -7.15 6.51
CA LYS A 98 -18.61 -7.29 5.90
C LYS A 98 -18.05 -5.92 5.51
N ALA A 99 -18.84 -5.10 4.82
CA ALA A 99 -18.45 -3.75 4.45
C ALA A 99 -18.13 -2.87 5.69
N GLN A 100 -18.89 -3.03 6.79
CA GLN A 100 -18.60 -2.32 8.03
C GLN A 100 -17.26 -2.78 8.64
N ARG A 101 -17.00 -4.08 8.70
CA ARG A 101 -15.72 -4.60 9.19
C ARG A 101 -14.55 -4.04 8.38
N ASP A 102 -14.65 -4.02 7.06
CA ASP A 102 -13.58 -3.52 6.20
C ASP A 102 -13.33 -2.02 6.45
N ARG A 103 -14.39 -1.23 6.64
CA ARG A 103 -14.28 0.18 7.05
C ARG A 103 -13.66 0.36 8.42
N ASP A 104 -14.01 -0.49 9.39
CA ASP A 104 -13.45 -0.45 10.74
C ASP A 104 -11.95 -0.76 10.71
N MET A 105 -11.54 -1.80 9.96
CA MET A 105 -10.12 -2.13 9.77
C MET A 105 -9.32 -0.98 9.16
N ALA A 106 -9.84 -0.36 8.10
CA ALA A 106 -9.18 0.79 7.48
C ALA A 106 -9.09 2.00 8.43
N ALA A 107 -10.11 2.23 9.26
CA ALA A 107 -10.09 3.29 10.26
C ALA A 107 -9.07 3.01 11.38
N ASP A 108 -8.96 1.76 11.82
CA ASP A 108 -7.98 1.33 12.82
C ASP A 108 -6.54 1.51 12.32
N GLU A 109 -6.27 1.26 11.03
CA GLU A 109 -4.96 1.54 10.41
C GLU A 109 -4.62 3.04 10.45
N ILE A 110 -5.59 3.91 10.15
CA ILE A 110 -5.39 5.37 10.19
C ILE A 110 -5.14 5.86 11.63
N GLU A 111 -5.88 5.31 12.60
CA GLU A 111 -5.65 5.60 14.02
C GLU A 111 -4.28 5.10 14.48
N GLY A 112 -3.84 3.94 13.98
CA GLY A 112 -2.50 3.41 14.20
C GLY A 112 -1.41 4.38 13.71
N LEU A 113 -1.59 4.98 12.53
CA LEU A 113 -0.66 6.00 12.02
C LEU A 113 -0.63 7.25 12.91
N ALA A 114 -1.79 7.75 13.32
CA ALA A 114 -1.87 8.90 14.23
C ALA A 114 -1.18 8.61 15.57
N ALA A 115 -1.40 7.42 16.14
CA ALA A 115 -0.76 6.99 17.37
C ALA A 115 0.77 6.86 17.22
N ALA A 116 1.26 6.38 16.08
CA ALA A 116 2.69 6.29 15.80
C ALA A 116 3.36 7.68 15.73
N ILE A 117 2.72 8.65 15.08
CA ILE A 117 3.21 10.05 15.02
C ILE A 117 3.23 10.66 16.42
N GLU A 118 2.15 10.50 17.19
CA GLU A 118 2.03 11.00 18.56
C GLU A 118 3.09 10.40 19.50
N GLN A 119 3.44 9.12 19.32
CA GLN A 119 4.53 8.48 20.07
C GLN A 119 5.93 8.98 19.67
N ALA A 120 6.13 9.33 18.40
CA ALA A 120 7.44 9.78 17.89
C ALA A 120 7.72 11.27 18.18
N ALA A 121 6.68 12.13 18.16
CA ALA A 121 6.82 13.58 18.29
C ALA A 121 7.60 14.05 19.54
N PRO A 122 7.39 13.46 20.75
CA PRO A 122 8.16 13.83 21.94
C PRO A 122 9.67 13.59 21.79
N GLY A 123 10.08 12.53 21.09
CA GLY A 123 11.49 12.20 20.86
C GLY A 123 12.20 13.26 20.02
N PHE A 124 11.55 13.69 18.93
CA PHE A 124 12.03 14.82 18.13
C PHE A 124 12.08 16.12 18.95
N GLY A 125 11.02 16.42 19.71
CA GLY A 125 10.94 17.60 20.55
C GLY A 125 12.06 17.68 21.59
N ALA A 126 12.35 16.56 22.25
CA ALA A 126 13.44 16.45 23.23
C ALA A 126 14.83 16.61 22.59
N GLY A 127 15.06 15.96 21.44
CA GLY A 127 16.33 16.07 20.71
C GLY A 127 16.62 17.49 20.24
N ALA A 128 15.63 18.16 19.65
CA ALA A 128 15.75 19.55 19.21
C ALA A 128 15.96 20.50 20.39
N ALA A 129 15.26 20.29 21.51
CA ALA A 129 15.46 21.08 22.73
C ALA A 129 16.89 20.92 23.29
N ALA A 130 17.45 19.71 23.26
CA ALA A 130 18.82 19.46 23.72
C ALA A 130 19.87 20.21 22.87
N LEU A 131 19.68 20.32 21.56
CA LEU A 131 20.56 21.11 20.68
C LEU A 131 20.49 22.61 21.01
N VAL A 132 19.29 23.13 21.28
CA VAL A 132 19.09 24.53 21.71
C VAL A 132 19.76 24.78 23.06
N ASP A 133 19.57 23.85 24.02
CA ASP A 133 20.18 23.92 25.35
C ASP A 133 21.71 23.90 25.30
N ALA A 134 22.31 23.09 24.41
CA ALA A 134 23.76 23.02 24.26
C ALA A 134 24.39 24.36 23.83
N VAL A 135 23.71 25.09 22.93
CA VAL A 135 24.16 26.42 22.48
C VAL A 135 23.89 27.48 23.55
N THR A 136 22.71 27.46 24.16
CA THR A 136 22.29 28.52 25.11
C THR A 136 22.98 28.45 26.46
N LYS A 137 23.41 27.25 26.90
CA LYS A 137 24.19 27.06 28.14
C LYS A 137 25.70 27.25 27.94
N SER A 138 26.16 27.40 26.69
CA SER A 138 27.57 27.67 26.39
C SER A 138 27.96 29.07 26.90
N THR A 139 29.10 29.16 27.58
CA THR A 139 29.70 30.45 27.97
C THR A 139 30.38 31.14 26.79
N ALA A 140 30.67 30.42 25.71
CA ALA A 140 31.20 30.97 24.47
C ALA A 140 30.05 31.47 23.57
N SER A 141 30.10 32.75 23.19
CA SER A 141 29.14 33.36 22.26
C SER A 141 29.70 33.30 20.84
N ILE A 142 29.20 32.33 20.06
CA ILE A 142 29.50 32.18 18.64
C ILE A 142 28.23 32.54 17.86
N PRO A 143 28.21 33.66 17.10
CA PRO A 143 27.00 34.14 16.41
C PRO A 143 26.34 33.09 15.51
N GLU A 144 27.15 32.27 14.84
CA GLU A 144 26.68 31.17 13.98
C GLU A 144 25.93 30.11 14.79
N ALA A 145 26.43 29.76 15.99
CA ALA A 145 25.78 28.81 16.88
C ALA A 145 24.43 29.36 17.38
N THR A 146 24.36 30.66 17.72
CA THR A 146 23.11 31.30 18.13
C THR A 146 22.07 31.34 16.99
N ARG A 147 22.49 31.58 15.75
CA ARG A 147 21.57 31.49 14.59
C ARG A 147 21.09 30.05 14.39
N PHE A 148 21.99 29.08 14.50
CA PHE A 148 21.63 27.66 14.42
C PHE A 148 20.59 27.28 15.47
N SER A 149 20.78 27.65 16.75
CA SER A 149 19.82 27.33 17.81
C SER A 149 18.46 27.99 17.60
N ALA A 150 18.42 29.24 17.11
CA ALA A 150 17.17 29.91 16.76
C ALA A 150 16.43 29.18 15.62
N SER A 151 17.13 28.75 14.58
CA SER A 151 16.55 27.96 13.48
C SER A 151 16.04 26.60 13.94
N VAL A 152 16.80 25.90 14.80
CA VAL A 152 16.37 24.61 15.37
C VAL A 152 15.13 24.79 16.23
N ASP A 153 15.04 25.84 17.04
CA ASP A 153 13.86 26.08 17.88
C ASP A 153 12.62 26.47 17.05
N ALA A 154 12.79 27.20 15.94
CA ALA A 154 11.71 27.47 14.99
C ALA A 154 11.20 26.18 14.36
N LEU A 155 12.09 25.36 13.79
CA LEU A 155 11.75 24.07 13.20
C LEU A 155 11.09 23.14 14.22
N ARG A 156 11.59 23.13 15.46
CA ARG A 156 11.01 22.34 16.56
C ARG A 156 9.55 22.66 16.76
N ARG A 157 9.19 23.95 16.82
CA ARG A 157 7.80 24.40 17.02
C ARG A 157 6.93 24.09 15.82
N GLU A 158 7.43 24.30 14.60
CA GLU A 158 6.71 24.00 13.36
C GLU A 158 6.39 22.52 13.23
N VAL A 159 7.37 21.64 13.45
CA VAL A 159 7.17 20.19 13.35
C VAL A 159 6.21 19.68 14.42
N LEU A 160 6.29 20.18 15.65
CA LEU A 160 5.34 19.79 16.71
C LEU A 160 3.91 20.25 16.39
N ALA A 161 3.74 21.50 15.91
CA ALA A 161 2.44 22.00 15.50
C ALA A 161 1.86 21.23 14.29
N ALA A 162 2.72 20.87 13.32
CA ALA A 162 2.32 20.05 12.18
C ALA A 162 1.94 18.62 12.60
N ALA A 163 2.67 18.03 13.55
CA ALA A 163 2.34 16.71 14.09
C ALA A 163 0.95 16.71 14.76
N ASP A 164 0.64 17.73 15.56
CA ASP A 164 -0.68 17.87 16.20
C ASP A 164 -1.81 18.00 15.17
N LEU A 165 -1.60 18.83 14.13
CA LEU A 165 -2.56 19.01 13.04
C LEU A 165 -2.81 17.70 12.29
N ILE A 166 -1.75 17.01 11.87
CA ILE A 166 -1.84 15.74 11.13
C ILE A 166 -2.55 14.68 11.98
N CYS A 167 -2.23 14.57 13.27
CA CYS A 167 -2.92 13.64 14.18
C CYS A 167 -4.42 13.94 14.26
N TRP A 168 -4.82 15.21 14.31
CA TRP A 168 -6.23 15.61 14.29
C TRP A 168 -6.93 15.25 12.96
N GLU A 169 -6.28 15.50 11.82
CA GLU A 169 -6.81 15.17 10.50
C GLU A 169 -6.97 13.66 10.30
N LEU A 170 -5.98 12.87 10.72
CA LEU A 170 -6.01 11.41 10.65
C LEU A 170 -7.15 10.84 11.50
N ARG A 171 -7.32 11.29 12.75
CA ARG A 171 -8.45 10.85 13.59
C ARG A 171 -9.80 11.25 12.99
N SER A 172 -9.90 12.45 12.41
CA SER A 172 -11.10 12.89 11.70
C SER A 172 -11.37 12.05 10.44
N ALA A 173 -10.32 11.63 9.73
CA ALA A 173 -10.43 10.70 8.61
C ALA A 173 -10.89 9.32 9.05
N ALA A 174 -10.36 8.77 10.15
CA ALA A 174 -10.79 7.48 10.71
C ALA A 174 -12.29 7.48 11.06
N VAL A 175 -12.79 8.54 11.71
CA VAL A 175 -14.22 8.69 12.02
C VAL A 175 -15.08 8.72 10.74
N ARG A 176 -14.68 9.50 9.73
CA ARG A 176 -15.39 9.55 8.44
C ARG A 176 -15.37 8.21 7.71
N THR A 177 -14.31 7.44 7.89
CA THR A 177 -14.14 6.10 7.30
C THR A 177 -15.11 5.12 7.91
N ARG A 178 -15.19 5.04 9.26
CA ARG A 178 -16.17 4.18 9.94
C ARG A 178 -17.61 4.54 9.58
N ALA A 179 -17.89 5.82 9.38
CA ALA A 179 -19.20 6.32 8.96
C ALA A 179 -19.53 6.04 7.47
N GLY A 180 -18.60 5.50 6.67
CA GLY A 180 -18.81 5.25 5.25
C GLY A 180 -18.83 6.51 4.36
N ASN A 181 -18.36 7.65 4.90
CA ASN A 181 -18.34 8.93 4.20
C ASN A 181 -17.01 9.19 3.47
N ALA A 182 -16.00 8.36 3.71
CA ALA A 182 -14.70 8.49 3.08
C ALA A 182 -14.55 7.48 1.95
N ASN A 183 -14.42 7.97 0.72
CA ASN A 183 -13.80 7.22 -0.37
C ASN A 183 -12.28 7.23 -0.12
N LEU A 184 -11.81 6.48 0.87
CA LEU A 184 -10.39 6.15 0.94
C LEU A 184 -10.13 5.16 -0.18
N VAL A 185 -9.82 5.72 -1.35
CA VAL A 185 -8.93 5.03 -2.26
C VAL A 185 -7.66 4.84 -1.46
N LEU A 186 -7.45 3.64 -0.91
CA LEU A 186 -6.11 3.18 -0.57
C LEU A 186 -5.28 3.53 -1.79
N ALA A 187 -4.40 4.53 -1.66
CA ALA A 187 -3.49 4.83 -2.73
C ALA A 187 -2.84 3.49 -3.08
N PRO A 188 -2.79 3.08 -4.37
CA PRO A 188 -2.00 1.92 -4.73
C PRO A 188 -0.65 2.12 -4.05
N PRO A 189 -0.07 1.06 -3.42
CA PRO A 189 1.18 1.19 -2.72
C PRO A 189 2.09 1.99 -3.61
N THR A 190 2.49 3.19 -3.16
CA THR A 190 3.45 4.01 -3.88
C THR A 190 4.53 3.03 -4.29
N PRO A 191 4.80 2.83 -5.60
CA PRO A 191 5.67 1.75 -6.03
C PRO A 191 6.89 1.83 -5.14
N GLU A 192 7.15 0.75 -4.41
CA GLU A 192 8.34 0.59 -3.58
C GLU A 192 9.45 1.24 -4.38
N HIS A 193 10.06 2.28 -3.81
CA HIS A 193 11.11 3.04 -4.47
C HIS A 193 12.14 1.99 -4.88
N VAL A 194 12.10 1.56 -6.16
CA VAL A 194 13.01 0.56 -6.68
C VAL A 194 14.35 1.22 -6.43
N PRO A 195 15.19 0.69 -5.51
CA PRO A 195 16.45 1.33 -5.25
C PRO A 195 17.14 1.39 -6.61
N LEU A 196 17.40 2.61 -7.08
CA LEU A 196 18.18 2.84 -8.30
C LEU A 196 19.39 1.90 -8.18
N PRO A 197 19.71 1.10 -9.23
CA PRO A 197 20.76 0.10 -9.14
C PRO A 197 21.99 0.76 -8.54
N GLU A 198 22.44 0.25 -7.39
CA GLU A 198 23.52 0.84 -6.62
C GLU A 198 24.76 0.89 -7.52
N ILE A 199 25.05 2.07 -8.07
CA ILE A 199 26.20 2.27 -8.93
C ILE A 199 27.41 2.00 -8.05
N GLU A 200 28.13 0.92 -8.36
CA GLU A 200 29.27 0.50 -7.58
C GLU A 200 30.36 1.58 -7.72
N ARG A 201 30.70 2.24 -6.60
CA ARG A 201 31.66 3.34 -6.56
C ARG A 201 32.98 2.89 -5.94
N GLN A 202 34.06 3.51 -6.38
CA GLN A 202 35.38 3.34 -5.79
C GLN A 202 35.92 4.69 -5.35
N LEU A 203 36.41 4.75 -4.11
CA LEU A 203 36.99 5.96 -3.55
C LEU A 203 38.35 6.24 -4.21
N VAL A 204 38.46 7.40 -4.84
CA VAL A 204 39.66 7.86 -5.56
C VAL A 204 39.98 9.31 -5.22
N TYR A 205 41.20 9.74 -5.55
CA TYR A 205 41.62 11.13 -5.40
C TYR A 205 41.62 11.84 -6.74
N THR A 206 40.95 12.98 -6.83
CA THR A 206 40.92 13.79 -8.06
C THR A 206 42.21 14.60 -8.20
N LEU A 207 42.80 14.58 -9.39
CA LEU A 207 43.96 15.41 -9.73
C LEU A 207 43.54 16.67 -10.50
N ASN A 208 42.42 16.59 -11.23
CA ASN A 208 41.81 17.68 -11.98
C ASN A 208 40.32 17.80 -11.61
N PRO A 209 39.66 18.95 -11.89
CA PRO A 209 38.22 19.08 -11.73
C PRO A 209 37.46 18.17 -12.69
N LEU A 210 36.47 17.44 -12.20
CA LEU A 210 35.74 16.41 -12.94
C LEU A 210 34.27 16.74 -13.07
N LEU A 211 33.69 16.28 -14.19
CA LEU A 211 32.26 16.29 -14.46
C LEU A 211 31.82 14.94 -15.04
N TRP A 212 30.71 14.40 -14.55
CA TRP A 212 30.06 13.22 -15.13
C TRP A 212 28.57 13.21 -14.83
N ARG A 213 27.82 12.36 -15.53
CA ARG A 213 26.38 12.18 -15.38
C ARG A 213 26.08 10.88 -14.67
N GLU A 214 25.18 10.96 -13.70
CA GLU A 214 24.68 9.83 -12.95
C GLU A 214 23.15 9.81 -13.02
N GLY A 215 22.61 9.04 -13.95
CA GLY A 215 21.18 9.07 -14.27
C GLY A 215 20.76 10.44 -14.82
N SER A 216 19.97 11.19 -14.05
CA SER A 216 19.53 12.55 -14.41
C SER A 216 20.35 13.67 -13.74
N GLU A 217 21.27 13.32 -12.83
CA GLU A 217 22.11 14.28 -12.11
C GLU A 217 23.46 14.48 -12.81
N VAL A 218 23.95 15.73 -12.81
CA VAL A 218 25.31 16.07 -13.25
C VAL A 218 26.16 16.31 -12.02
N ARG A 219 27.14 15.44 -11.78
CA ARG A 219 28.09 15.57 -10.67
C ARG A 219 29.29 16.40 -11.10
N ARG A 220 29.71 17.33 -10.24
CA ARG A 220 30.90 18.17 -10.44
C ARG A 220 31.79 18.11 -9.21
N VAL A 221 33.08 17.90 -9.39
CA VAL A 221 34.03 17.75 -8.28
C VAL A 221 35.27 18.57 -8.55
N PRO A 222 35.83 19.26 -7.54
CA PRO A 222 37.05 20.03 -7.69
C PRO A 222 38.27 19.10 -7.80
N ALA A 223 39.41 19.66 -8.19
CA ALA A 223 40.70 19.00 -8.06
C ALA A 223 41.07 18.81 -6.58
N PHE A 224 41.91 17.80 -6.30
CA PHE A 224 42.46 17.50 -4.98
C PHE A 224 41.43 17.12 -3.92
N ALA A 225 40.37 16.43 -4.33
CA ALA A 225 39.31 15.96 -3.46
C ALA A 225 39.21 14.42 -3.48
N MET A 226 38.79 13.85 -2.36
CA MET A 226 38.41 12.43 -2.32
C MET A 226 36.96 12.30 -2.79
N VAL A 227 36.73 11.45 -3.79
CA VAL A 227 35.38 11.22 -4.32
C VAL A 227 35.12 9.75 -4.62
N ALA A 228 33.89 9.32 -4.41
CA ALA A 228 33.39 8.01 -4.78
C ALA A 228 33.01 8.03 -6.27
N LEU A 229 33.94 7.65 -7.15
CA LEU A 229 33.72 7.65 -8.60
C LEU A 229 33.05 6.34 -9.04
N PRO A 230 32.06 6.36 -9.95
CA PRO A 230 31.50 5.16 -10.56
C PRO A 230 32.59 4.28 -11.19
N LYS A 231 32.61 2.98 -10.87
CA LYS A 231 33.65 2.05 -11.36
C LYS A 231 33.75 1.99 -12.89
N MET A 232 32.66 2.26 -13.61
CA MET A 232 32.66 2.29 -15.07
C MET A 232 33.48 3.44 -15.68
N LEU A 233 33.60 4.56 -14.97
CA LEU A 233 34.38 5.73 -15.41
C LEU A 233 35.84 5.67 -14.94
N LEU A 234 36.12 4.84 -13.93
CA LEU A 234 37.45 4.70 -13.33
C LEU A 234 38.57 4.37 -14.33
N PRO A 235 38.43 3.42 -15.28
CA PRO A 235 39.50 3.10 -16.22
C PRO A 235 39.88 4.28 -17.13
N VAL A 236 38.89 5.06 -17.54
CA VAL A 236 39.09 6.24 -18.41
C VAL A 236 39.78 7.33 -17.60
N ALA A 237 39.26 7.64 -16.40
CA ALA A 237 39.82 8.65 -15.53
C ALA A 237 41.28 8.36 -15.11
N LEU A 238 41.63 7.09 -14.87
CA LEU A 238 43.00 6.68 -14.57
C LEU A 238 43.92 6.77 -15.79
N ARG A 239 43.44 6.37 -16.98
CA ARG A 239 44.24 6.39 -18.21
C ARG A 239 44.65 7.80 -18.60
N HIS A 240 43.73 8.76 -18.46
CA HIS A 240 43.99 10.17 -18.72
C HIS A 240 44.62 10.91 -17.53
N GLN A 241 44.98 10.18 -16.46
CA GLN A 241 45.64 10.71 -15.25
C GLN A 241 44.86 11.84 -14.57
N HIS A 242 43.54 11.78 -14.62
CA HIS A 242 42.65 12.75 -13.97
C HIS A 242 42.29 12.36 -12.53
N VAL A 243 42.41 11.07 -12.20
CA VAL A 243 42.31 10.52 -10.85
C VAL A 243 43.47 9.57 -10.58
N ASP A 244 43.71 9.28 -9.31
CA ASP A 244 44.65 8.24 -8.89
C ASP A 244 44.12 7.55 -7.61
N TYR A 245 44.64 6.36 -7.33
CA TYR A 245 44.25 5.58 -6.16
C TYR A 245 44.82 6.18 -4.87
N LEU A 246 44.08 6.04 -3.77
CA LEU A 246 44.49 6.57 -2.46
C LEU A 246 45.82 6.00 -1.94
N ASN A 247 46.20 4.81 -2.39
CA ASN A 247 47.46 4.17 -2.02
C ASN A 247 48.65 4.62 -2.89
N ALA A 248 48.44 5.44 -3.92
CA ALA A 248 49.54 5.96 -4.73
C ALA A 248 50.40 6.93 -3.91
N ARG A 249 51.73 6.77 -3.99
CA ARG A 249 52.69 7.62 -3.25
C ARG A 249 52.49 9.11 -3.55
N ARG A 250 52.18 9.43 -4.81
CA ARG A 250 51.85 10.79 -5.26
C ARG A 250 50.61 11.35 -4.54
N VAL A 251 49.56 10.54 -4.41
CA VAL A 251 48.31 10.92 -3.73
C VAL A 251 48.54 11.16 -2.24
N GLN A 252 49.34 10.34 -1.57
CA GLN A 252 49.69 10.56 -0.16
C GLN A 252 50.41 11.90 0.06
N THR A 253 51.30 12.28 -0.85
CA THR A 253 51.94 13.62 -0.83
C THR A 253 50.92 14.73 -1.08
N LEU A 254 50.02 14.57 -2.05
CA LEU A 254 49.01 15.58 -2.37
C LEU A 254 47.99 15.76 -1.24
N ILE A 255 47.55 14.68 -0.60
CA ILE A 255 46.68 14.74 0.59
C ILE A 255 47.34 15.51 1.72
N HIS A 256 48.66 15.33 1.92
CA HIS A 256 49.39 16.07 2.94
C HIS A 256 49.47 17.58 2.64
N VAL A 257 49.52 17.97 1.36
CA VAL A 257 49.67 19.37 0.92
C VAL A 257 48.31 20.09 0.79
N HIS A 258 47.30 19.41 0.26
CA HIS A 258 46.01 20.00 -0.11
C HIS A 258 44.84 19.55 0.78
N GLY A 259 45.06 18.57 1.66
CA GLY A 259 44.06 18.02 2.57
C GLY A 259 43.25 16.86 1.96
N SER A 260 42.48 16.21 2.83
CA SER A 260 41.60 15.08 2.53
C SER A 260 40.11 15.44 2.70
N GLY A 261 39.71 16.68 2.42
CA GLY A 261 38.31 17.08 2.53
C GLY A 261 37.46 16.28 1.54
N GLY A 262 36.47 15.54 2.04
CA GLY A 262 35.40 15.02 1.19
C GLY A 262 34.62 16.20 0.61
N PHE A 263 34.31 16.16 -0.69
CA PHE A 263 33.53 17.20 -1.35
C PHE A 263 32.09 16.71 -1.55
N ASP A 264 31.16 17.26 -0.77
CA ASP A 264 29.71 17.02 -0.86
C ASP A 264 28.93 18.22 -1.42
N GLY A 265 29.62 19.20 -2.04
CA GLY A 265 29.01 20.43 -2.58
C GLY A 265 28.81 20.42 -4.09
N ASP A 266 28.00 21.34 -4.61
CA ASP A 266 27.92 21.64 -6.05
C ASP A 266 28.87 22.78 -6.41
N LEU A 267 29.72 22.57 -7.42
CA LEU A 267 30.54 23.64 -8.00
C LEU A 267 29.68 24.58 -8.89
N PRO A 268 29.91 25.90 -8.86
CA PRO A 268 29.23 26.85 -9.76
C PRO A 268 29.53 26.55 -11.24
N ALA A 269 28.56 26.86 -12.11
CA ALA A 269 28.57 26.49 -13.53
C ALA A 269 29.76 27.04 -14.35
N ASP A 270 30.43 28.10 -13.86
CA ASP A 270 31.53 28.80 -14.54
C ASP A 270 32.93 28.43 -14.02
N ALA A 271 33.11 27.25 -13.41
CA ALA A 271 34.44 26.79 -13.00
C ALA A 271 35.33 26.51 -14.24
N PRO A 272 36.51 27.15 -14.37
CA PRO A 272 37.37 26.96 -15.54
C PRO A 272 37.92 25.53 -15.59
N GLN A 273 37.80 24.89 -16.77
CA GLN A 273 38.39 23.60 -17.16
C GLN A 273 37.88 22.35 -16.41
N LEU A 274 36.55 22.15 -16.32
CA LEU A 274 35.97 20.87 -15.93
C LEU A 274 36.23 19.80 -17.01
N VAL A 275 36.76 18.64 -16.59
CA VAL A 275 36.95 17.49 -17.47
C VAL A 275 35.69 16.63 -17.48
N ASP A 276 35.04 16.51 -18.64
CA ASP A 276 33.87 15.66 -18.84
C ASP A 276 34.29 14.20 -19.10
N LEU A 277 34.07 13.33 -18.11
CA LEU A 277 34.43 11.92 -18.18
C LEU A 277 33.51 11.12 -19.12
N ASP A 278 32.27 11.55 -19.33
CA ASP A 278 31.35 10.88 -20.25
C ASP A 278 31.73 11.15 -21.70
N ALA A 279 32.12 12.40 -22.01
CA ALA A 279 32.65 12.77 -23.32
C ALA A 279 33.94 11.99 -23.65
N LEU A 280 34.87 11.90 -22.70
CA LEU A 280 36.11 11.11 -22.86
C LEU A 280 35.81 9.61 -23.07
N THR A 281 34.78 9.08 -22.38
CA THR A 281 34.38 7.68 -22.54
C THR A 281 33.74 7.43 -23.91
N ALA A 282 32.95 8.37 -24.43
CA ALA A 282 32.35 8.30 -25.75
C ALA A 282 33.41 8.33 -26.86
N GLU A 283 34.37 9.26 -26.78
CA GLU A 283 35.48 9.35 -27.74
C GLU A 283 36.35 8.08 -27.77
N GLU A 284 36.55 7.43 -26.62
CA GLU A 284 37.29 6.16 -26.56
C GLU A 284 36.52 4.98 -27.17
N ARG A 285 35.19 4.99 -27.10
CA ARG A 285 34.36 3.98 -27.75
C ARG A 285 34.41 4.16 -29.26
N GLU A 286 34.25 5.39 -29.75
CA GLU A 286 34.36 5.72 -31.18
C GLU A 286 35.74 5.37 -31.75
N LYS A 287 36.84 5.69 -31.04
CA LYS A 287 38.21 5.33 -31.46
C LYS A 287 38.47 3.82 -31.48
N LYS A 288 37.82 3.05 -30.60
CA LYS A 288 37.92 1.58 -30.58
C LYS A 288 37.08 0.94 -31.69
N GLU A 289 35.91 1.49 -31.99
CA GLU A 289 35.04 1.03 -33.08
C GLU A 289 35.64 1.36 -34.45
N SER A 290 36.23 2.54 -34.63
CA SER A 290 36.95 2.90 -35.87
C SER A 290 38.20 2.05 -36.08
N ALA A 291 38.95 1.75 -35.01
CA ALA A 291 40.12 0.87 -35.09
C ALA A 291 39.77 -0.61 -35.34
N GLN A 292 38.54 -1.05 -35.03
CA GLN A 292 38.04 -2.38 -35.41
C GLN A 292 37.51 -2.42 -36.85
N ALA A 293 36.97 -1.31 -37.36
CA ALA A 293 36.52 -1.19 -38.74
C ALA A 293 37.66 -1.16 -39.77
N ASP A 294 38.84 -0.62 -39.40
CA ASP A 294 40.04 -0.57 -40.26
C ASP A 294 40.86 -1.88 -40.30
N VAL A 295 40.42 -2.93 -39.59
CA VAL A 295 41.08 -4.25 -39.56
C VAL A 295 40.20 -5.35 -40.21
N ALA A 296 39.06 -4.98 -40.80
CA ALA A 296 38.15 -5.89 -41.51
C ALA A 296 38.36 -5.89 -43.03
#